data_AF-A0A7W1KY32-F1
#
_entry.id   AF-A0A7W1KY32-F1
#
_cell.length_a   1.000
_cell.length_b   1.000
_cell.length_c   1.000
_cell.angle_alpha   90.00
_cell.angle_beta   90.00
_cell.angle_gamma   90.00
#
_symmetry.space_group_name_H-M   'P 1'
#
loop_
_entity.id
_entity.type
_entity.pdbx_description
1 polymer ?
#
loop_
_entity_poly.entity_id
_entity_poly.type
_entity_poly.pdbx_seq_one_letter_code
_entity_poly.pdbx_strand_id
1 'polypeptide(L)'
;RAGAADRVEALLVKDRAARFEEIPTTGGRFALGAAFRASADAPETVLVSAHADAFSASRRRTFTGEVVDWARSQSANALVFVAGDFNFELNARNQSNFFTDNLKNDSESYSYVLKYFRDLGRSAGETALNERRIDYVFGPTENAPLRRAEVLRTAAVGRMDHWPLIIDVALP
;
A
#
# COMPACT_ATOMS: atom_id res chain seq x y z
N ARG A 1 4.36 32.60 0.13
CA ARG A 1 5.34 31.76 0.88
C ARG A 1 4.75 30.37 0.93
N ALA A 2 5.46 29.38 0.39
CA ALA A 2 5.03 27.99 0.34
C ALA A 2 4.71 27.48 1.75
N GLY A 3 3.49 26.99 1.96
CA GLY A 3 3.21 26.12 3.08
C GLY A 3 4.00 24.84 2.83
N ALA A 4 4.94 24.55 3.73
CA ALA A 4 5.70 23.30 3.70
C ALA A 4 4.71 22.13 3.63
N ALA A 5 4.92 21.21 2.70
CA ALA A 5 4.11 20.01 2.60
C ALA A 5 4.34 19.18 3.87
N ASP A 6 3.37 19.13 4.78
CA ASP A 6 3.39 18.28 5.98
C ASP A 6 3.29 16.77 5.64
N ARG A 7 3.33 16.42 4.36
CA ARG A 7 3.28 15.05 3.85
C ARG A 7 4.44 14.84 2.91
N VAL A 8 5.30 13.89 3.28
CA VAL A 8 6.45 13.43 2.50
C VAL A 8 6.27 11.93 2.30
N GLU A 9 6.07 11.50 1.06
CA GLU A 9 6.16 10.10 0.70
C GLU A 9 7.63 9.73 0.48
N ALA A 10 8.03 8.57 1.01
CA ALA A 10 9.38 8.07 0.83
C ALA A 10 9.34 6.59 0.47
N LEU A 11 10.17 6.21 -0.52
CA LEU A 11 10.40 4.82 -0.89
C LEU A 11 11.90 4.57 -0.85
N LEU A 12 12.33 3.59 -0.05
CA LEU A 12 13.73 3.22 0.09
C LEU A 12 13.95 1.84 -0.51
N VAL A 13 14.80 1.75 -1.52
CA VAL A 13 15.24 0.49 -2.12
C VAL A 13 16.73 0.34 -1.93
N LYS A 14 17.16 -0.80 -1.39
CA LYS A 14 18.58 -1.15 -1.24
C LYS A 14 19.10 -1.78 -2.54
N ASP A 15 19.06 -1.02 -3.62
CA ASP A 15 19.66 -1.34 -4.92
C ASP A 15 20.10 -0.03 -5.59
N ARG A 16 21.35 0.03 -6.04
CA ARG A 16 21.91 1.22 -6.71
C ARG A 16 21.35 1.40 -8.13
N ALA A 17 20.83 0.33 -8.74
CA ALA A 17 20.22 0.35 -10.05
C ALA A 17 18.70 0.59 -10.01
N ALA A 18 18.12 0.76 -8.81
CA ALA A 18 16.70 1.03 -8.65
C ALA A 18 16.29 2.30 -9.40
N ARG A 19 15.19 2.22 -10.15
CA ARG A 19 14.60 3.35 -10.87
C ARG A 19 13.36 3.79 -10.13
N PHE A 20 13.25 5.08 -9.83
CA PHE A 20 12.11 5.65 -9.11
C PHE A 20 11.24 6.44 -10.07
N GLU A 21 9.92 6.35 -9.89
CA GLU A 21 8.95 7.07 -10.72
C GLU A 21 7.77 7.60 -9.90
N GLU A 22 7.23 8.73 -10.34
CA GLU A 22 5.97 9.23 -9.82
C GLU A 22 4.83 8.47 -10.47
N ILE A 23 3.86 8.02 -9.68
CA ILE A 23 2.66 7.36 -10.20
C ILE A 23 1.60 8.43 -10.41
N PRO A 24 1.11 8.64 -11.65
CA PRO A 24 0.15 9.69 -11.94
C PRO A 24 -1.21 9.35 -11.32
N THR A 25 -1.69 10.21 -10.43
CA THR A 25 -3.04 10.13 -9.86
C THR A 25 -3.74 11.48 -9.98
N THR A 26 -5.08 11.48 -10.12
CA THR A 26 -5.86 12.72 -10.29
C THR A 26 -5.86 13.61 -9.05
N GLY A 27 -5.49 13.07 -7.88
CA GLY A 27 -5.43 13.77 -6.59
C GLY A 27 -4.09 14.41 -6.25
N GLY A 28 -3.03 14.19 -7.04
CA GLY A 28 -1.68 14.72 -6.79
C GLY A 28 -0.65 13.64 -6.40
N ARG A 29 0.38 14.04 -5.64
CA ARG A 29 1.50 13.17 -5.23
C ARG A 29 1.16 12.43 -3.95
N PHE A 30 0.68 11.20 -4.09
CA PHE A 30 0.49 10.28 -2.97
C PHE A 30 0.86 8.84 -3.32
N ALA A 31 1.53 8.64 -4.46
CA ALA A 31 2.00 7.35 -4.90
C ALA A 31 3.37 7.45 -5.59
N LEU A 32 4.30 6.60 -5.19
CA LEU A 32 5.66 6.51 -5.72
C LEU A 32 5.97 5.07 -6.09
N GLY A 33 6.61 4.86 -7.24
CA GLY A 33 7.07 3.57 -7.71
C GLY A 33 8.59 3.43 -7.59
N ALA A 34 9.07 2.22 -7.38
CA ALA A 34 10.45 1.84 -7.67
C ALA A 34 10.52 0.49 -8.36
N ALA A 35 11.30 0.42 -9.44
CA ALA A 35 11.59 -0.79 -10.19
C ALA A 35 13.05 -1.21 -9.98
N PHE A 36 13.27 -2.48 -9.65
CA PHE A 36 14.59 -3.07 -9.44
C PHE A 36 14.58 -4.59 -9.68
N ARG A 37 15.75 -5.23 -9.68
CA ARG A 37 15.85 -6.70 -9.75
C ARG A 37 16.58 -7.24 -8.53
N ALA A 38 16.03 -8.29 -7.92
CA ALA A 38 16.66 -8.93 -6.77
C ALA A 38 17.98 -9.65 -7.13
N SER A 39 18.09 -10.11 -8.37
CA SER A 39 19.29 -10.70 -8.96
C SER A 39 19.27 -10.47 -10.49
N ALA A 40 20.39 -10.75 -11.18
CA ALA A 40 20.48 -10.52 -12.62
C ALA A 40 19.43 -11.30 -13.45
N ASP A 41 19.09 -12.51 -13.00
CA ASP A 41 18.17 -13.42 -13.68
C ASP A 41 16.74 -13.36 -13.12
N ALA A 42 16.52 -12.61 -12.04
CA ALA A 42 15.20 -12.48 -11.44
C ALA A 42 14.27 -11.58 -12.30
N PRO A 43 12.96 -11.84 -12.28
CA PRO A 43 11.98 -10.89 -12.78
C PRO A 43 12.15 -9.51 -12.16
N GLU A 44 11.77 -8.47 -12.91
CA GLU A 44 11.75 -7.12 -12.37
C GLU A 44 10.69 -7.02 -11.26
N THR A 45 11.08 -6.44 -10.13
CA THR A 45 10.18 -6.13 -9.03
C THR A 45 9.82 -4.67 -9.09
N VAL A 46 8.52 -4.37 -9.03
CA VAL A 46 7.98 -3.03 -8.92
C VAL A 46 7.33 -2.89 -7.55
N LEU A 47 7.84 -1.97 -6.74
CA LEU A 47 7.23 -1.59 -5.47
C LEU A 47 6.50 -0.27 -5.64
N VAL A 48 5.25 -0.23 -5.20
CA VAL A 48 4.44 0.99 -5.11
C VAL A 48 4.24 1.34 -3.65
N SER A 49 4.63 2.55 -3.26
CA SER A 49 4.16 3.19 -2.03
C SER A 49 2.91 4.00 -2.35
N ALA A 50 1.82 3.81 -1.63
CA ALA A 50 0.54 4.51 -1.83
C ALA A 50 -0.03 5.04 -0.51
N HIS A 51 -0.57 6.25 -0.52
CA HIS A 51 -1.20 6.86 0.65
C HIS A 51 -2.55 7.48 0.28
N ALA A 52 -3.65 6.81 0.59
CA ALA A 52 -4.99 7.26 0.22
C ALA A 52 -5.55 8.31 1.20
N ASP A 53 -6.51 9.12 0.72
CA ASP A 53 -7.13 10.22 1.47
C ASP A 53 -7.89 9.76 2.73
N ALA A 54 -7.44 10.17 3.92
CA ALA A 54 -8.10 9.83 5.19
C ALA A 54 -9.53 10.40 5.34
N PHE A 55 -9.88 11.47 4.63
CA PHE A 55 -11.09 12.27 4.85
C PHE A 55 -12.04 12.30 3.65
N SER A 56 -11.83 11.46 2.64
CA SER A 56 -12.78 11.31 1.54
C SER A 56 -12.79 9.90 0.96
N ALA A 57 -13.80 9.10 1.31
CA ALA A 57 -13.98 7.76 0.76
C ALA A 57 -14.10 7.74 -0.77
N SER A 58 -14.69 8.78 -1.38
CA SER A 58 -14.77 8.88 -2.84
C SER A 58 -13.40 9.12 -3.46
N ARG A 59 -12.57 10.01 -2.88
CA ARG A 59 -11.19 10.22 -3.33
C ARG A 59 -10.32 8.98 -3.13
N ARG A 60 -10.42 8.30 -1.98
CA ARG A 60 -9.72 7.02 -1.76
C ARG A 60 -10.07 5.99 -2.82
N ARG A 61 -11.36 5.86 -3.15
CA ARG A 61 -11.83 4.91 -4.17
C ARG A 61 -11.26 5.22 -5.54
N THR A 62 -11.31 6.48 -5.97
CA THR A 62 -10.70 6.92 -7.24
C THR A 62 -9.19 6.67 -7.25
N PHE A 63 -8.48 7.13 -6.21
CA PHE A 63 -7.04 6.95 -6.07
C PHE A 63 -6.63 5.47 -6.09
N THR A 64 -7.33 4.62 -5.35
CA THR A 64 -7.06 3.16 -5.32
C THR A 64 -7.23 2.55 -6.70
N GLY A 65 -8.30 2.93 -7.42
CA GLY A 65 -8.52 2.48 -8.79
C GLY A 65 -7.37 2.84 -9.71
N GLU A 66 -6.91 4.10 -9.66
CA GLU A 66 -5.79 4.61 -10.46
C GLU A 66 -4.48 3.88 -10.14
N VAL A 67 -4.15 3.68 -8.85
CA VAL A 67 -2.95 2.95 -8.44
C VAL A 67 -3.00 1.49 -8.91
N VAL A 68 -4.14 0.82 -8.77
CA VAL A 68 -4.32 -0.57 -9.24
C VAL A 68 -4.21 -0.65 -10.76
N ASP A 69 -4.84 0.26 -11.50
CA ASP A 69 -4.78 0.27 -12.96
C ASP A 69 -3.37 0.56 -13.47
N TRP A 70 -2.66 1.50 -12.84
CA TRP A 70 -1.25 1.75 -13.13
C TRP A 70 -0.38 0.52 -12.83
N ALA A 71 -0.56 -0.12 -11.68
CA ALA A 71 0.19 -1.31 -11.28
C ALA A 71 -0.04 -2.49 -12.24
N ARG A 72 -1.25 -2.61 -12.80
CA ARG A 72 -1.58 -3.62 -13.81
C ARG A 72 -1.04 -3.32 -15.20
N SER A 73 -0.73 -2.05 -15.48
CA SER A 73 -0.17 -1.63 -16.77
C SER A 73 1.32 -1.97 -16.90
N GLN A 74 1.97 -2.39 -15.80
CA GLN A 74 3.34 -2.86 -15.80
C GLN A 74 3.52 -4.12 -16.66
N SER A 75 4.77 -4.40 -17.02
CA SER A 75 5.12 -5.58 -17.82
C SER A 75 4.54 -6.86 -17.20
N ALA A 76 3.98 -7.75 -18.04
CA ALA A 76 3.39 -9.01 -17.59
C ALA A 76 4.37 -9.93 -16.83
N ASN A 77 5.68 -9.72 -17.03
CA ASN A 77 6.73 -10.47 -16.35
C ASN A 77 7.23 -9.77 -15.08
N ALA A 78 6.71 -8.61 -14.69
CA ALA A 78 7.11 -7.92 -13.47
C ALA A 78 6.33 -8.44 -12.25
N LEU A 79 7.00 -8.52 -11.10
CA LEU A 79 6.39 -8.77 -9.80
C LEU A 79 6.02 -7.43 -9.17
N VAL A 80 4.73 -7.12 -9.15
CA VAL A 80 4.26 -5.83 -8.65
C VAL A 80 3.70 -5.98 -7.23
N PHE A 81 4.22 -5.17 -6.31
CA PHE A 81 3.72 -5.04 -4.95
C PHE A 81 3.24 -3.62 -4.72
N VAL A 82 2.11 -3.48 -4.02
CA VAL A 82 1.50 -2.20 -3.68
C VAL A 82 1.33 -2.13 -2.17
N ALA A 83 1.98 -1.18 -1.53
CA ALA A 83 2.03 -1.05 -0.09
C ALA A 83 1.74 0.38 0.38
N GLY A 84 1.20 0.51 1.59
CA GLY A 84 1.07 1.79 2.27
C GLY A 84 -0.27 1.94 2.99
N ASP A 85 -0.58 3.17 3.39
CA ASP A 85 -1.81 3.51 4.12
C ASP A 85 -2.94 3.79 3.14
N PHE A 86 -3.89 2.84 3.05
CA PHE A 86 -5.06 2.97 2.21
C PHE A 86 -6.26 3.59 2.92
N ASN A 87 -6.20 3.81 4.25
CA ASN A 87 -7.31 4.37 5.01
C ASN A 87 -8.67 3.65 4.80
N PHE A 88 -8.66 2.36 4.43
CA PHE A 88 -9.87 1.56 4.28
C PHE A 88 -10.40 1.13 5.65
N GLU A 89 -11.64 1.48 5.96
CA GLU A 89 -12.33 0.87 7.10
C GLU A 89 -13.24 -0.27 6.64
N LEU A 90 -12.80 -1.50 6.87
CA LEU A 90 -13.51 -2.72 6.46
C LEU A 90 -14.32 -3.34 7.60
N ASN A 91 -14.15 -2.85 8.83
CA ASN A 91 -14.90 -3.31 9.99
C ASN A 91 -15.97 -2.29 10.35
N ALA A 92 -17.25 -2.70 10.24
CA ALA A 92 -18.38 -1.86 10.60
C ALA A 92 -18.34 -1.34 12.04
N ARG A 93 -17.66 -2.04 12.96
CA ARG A 93 -17.52 -1.64 14.36
C ARG A 93 -16.59 -0.43 14.55
N ASN A 94 -15.68 -0.21 13.61
CA ASN A 94 -14.66 0.82 13.67
C ASN A 94 -15.06 2.07 12.88
N GLN A 95 -16.29 2.12 12.33
CA GLN A 95 -16.81 3.34 11.73
C GLN A 95 -16.81 4.47 12.75
N SER A 96 -16.03 5.50 12.47
CA SER A 96 -15.92 6.65 13.36
C SER A 96 -16.51 7.89 12.70
N ASN A 97 -16.87 8.88 13.52
CA ASN A 97 -17.22 10.22 13.02
C ASN A 97 -15.99 11.09 12.72
N PHE A 98 -14.77 10.60 13.01
CA PHE A 98 -13.53 11.34 12.82
C PHE A 98 -13.01 11.26 11.38
N PHE A 99 -13.33 10.16 10.69
CA PHE A 99 -12.99 9.92 9.28
C PHE A 99 -14.27 9.86 8.45
N THR A 100 -14.17 10.07 7.14
CA THR A 100 -15.29 9.80 6.23
C THR A 100 -15.31 8.32 5.87
N ASP A 101 -15.47 7.46 6.88
CA ASP A 101 -15.54 6.02 6.69
C ASP A 101 -16.79 5.68 5.88
N ASN A 102 -16.64 4.86 4.83
CA ASN A 102 -17.77 4.40 4.03
C ASN A 102 -17.53 2.95 3.66
N LEU A 103 -18.07 2.05 4.49
CA LEU A 103 -17.85 0.61 4.37
C LEU A 103 -18.12 0.08 2.96
N LYS A 104 -19.11 0.63 2.25
CA LYS A 104 -19.38 0.24 0.87
C LYS A 104 -18.23 0.63 -0.05
N ASN A 105 -17.82 1.89 -0.07
CA ASN A 105 -16.75 2.37 -0.94
C ASN A 105 -15.40 1.72 -0.60
N ASP A 106 -15.11 1.54 0.69
CA ASP A 106 -13.86 0.93 1.15
C ASP A 106 -13.83 -0.57 0.81
N SER A 107 -14.96 -1.28 0.97
CA SER A 107 -15.08 -2.70 0.56
C SER A 107 -14.99 -2.87 -0.96
N GLU A 108 -15.57 -1.96 -1.75
CA GLU A 108 -15.45 -1.97 -3.21
C GLU A 108 -13.98 -1.74 -3.63
N SER A 109 -13.30 -0.78 -2.99
CA SER A 109 -11.89 -0.46 -3.27
C SER A 109 -10.99 -1.64 -2.94
N TYR A 110 -11.14 -2.21 -1.74
CA TYR A 110 -10.41 -3.41 -1.31
C TYR A 110 -10.69 -4.61 -2.23
N SER A 111 -11.96 -4.85 -2.61
CA SER A 111 -12.31 -5.92 -3.56
C SER A 111 -11.69 -5.70 -4.94
N TYR A 112 -11.59 -4.46 -5.39
CA TYR A 112 -10.96 -4.13 -6.67
C TYR A 112 -9.47 -4.48 -6.66
N VAL A 113 -8.76 -4.17 -5.57
CA VAL A 113 -7.36 -4.57 -5.39
C VAL A 113 -7.25 -6.10 -5.39
N LEU A 114 -8.10 -6.79 -4.63
CA LEU A 114 -8.08 -8.26 -4.50
C LEU A 114 -8.40 -9.01 -5.80
N LYS A 115 -9.00 -8.35 -6.79
CA LYS A 115 -9.22 -8.93 -8.12
C LYS A 115 -7.91 -9.22 -8.85
N TYR A 116 -6.85 -8.45 -8.54
CA TYR A 116 -5.58 -8.50 -9.27
C TYR A 116 -4.39 -8.82 -8.37
N PHE A 117 -4.52 -8.64 -7.06
CA PHE A 117 -3.47 -8.85 -6.08
C PHE A 117 -3.96 -9.68 -4.90
N ARG A 118 -3.02 -10.28 -4.17
CA ARG A 118 -3.28 -10.91 -2.87
C ARG A 118 -2.91 -9.93 -1.75
N ASP A 119 -3.76 -9.82 -0.75
CA ASP A 119 -3.42 -9.18 0.52
C ASP A 119 -2.43 -10.05 1.31
N LEU A 120 -1.17 -9.63 1.34
CA LEU A 120 -0.08 -10.35 2.00
C LEU A 120 -0.11 -10.18 3.53
N GLY A 121 -0.68 -9.08 4.02
CA GLY A 121 -0.75 -8.75 5.44
C GLY A 121 -2.03 -9.22 6.13
N ARG A 122 -2.91 -9.95 5.44
CA ARG A 122 -4.26 -10.26 5.92
C ARG A 122 -4.32 -10.85 7.33
N SER A 123 -3.37 -11.73 7.67
CA SER A 123 -3.31 -12.41 8.97
C SER A 123 -2.48 -11.68 10.02
N ALA A 124 -1.84 -10.55 9.69
CA ALA A 124 -0.94 -9.84 10.60
C ALA A 124 -1.68 -9.04 11.70
N GLY A 125 -2.97 -8.75 11.48
CA GLY A 125 -3.82 -8.00 12.39
C GLY A 125 -3.87 -6.51 12.08
N GLU A 126 -4.16 -5.73 13.12
CA GLU A 126 -4.38 -4.28 13.07
C GLU A 126 -3.06 -3.53 12.93
N THR A 127 -3.08 -2.49 12.10
CA THR A 127 -1.90 -1.68 11.76
C THR A 127 -1.97 -0.26 12.30
N ALA A 128 -3.08 0.16 12.89
CA ALA A 128 -3.23 1.47 13.50
C ALA A 128 -4.07 1.45 14.79
N LEU A 129 -3.97 2.54 15.56
CA LEU A 129 -4.78 2.76 16.76
C LEU A 129 -6.28 2.54 16.50
N ASN A 130 -7.04 2.29 17.58
CA ASN A 130 -8.48 1.98 17.54
C ASN A 130 -8.80 0.70 16.78
N GLU A 131 -7.93 -0.30 16.86
CA GLU A 131 -8.15 -1.62 16.26
C GLU A 131 -8.38 -1.57 14.74
N ARG A 132 -7.73 -0.60 14.08
CA ARG A 132 -7.87 -0.38 12.63
C ARG A 132 -6.80 -1.11 11.85
N ARG A 133 -7.18 -1.58 10.67
CA ARG A 133 -6.26 -2.14 9.68
C ARG A 133 -6.37 -1.30 8.41
N ILE A 134 -5.50 -0.31 8.30
CA ILE A 134 -5.51 0.68 7.22
C ILE A 134 -4.24 0.68 6.38
N ASP A 135 -3.14 0.16 6.93
CA ASP A 135 -1.93 -0.16 6.18
C ASP A 135 -1.99 -1.56 5.57
N TYR A 136 -1.71 -1.65 4.28
CA TYR A 136 -1.77 -2.89 3.52
C TYR A 136 -0.47 -3.11 2.74
N VAL A 137 -0.21 -4.37 2.44
CA VAL A 137 0.75 -4.79 1.41
C VAL A 137 0.06 -5.81 0.53
N PHE A 138 -0.14 -5.44 -0.71
CA PHE A 138 -0.68 -6.27 -1.77
C PHE A 138 0.47 -6.74 -2.66
N GLY A 139 0.40 -7.96 -3.15
CA GLY A 139 1.39 -8.50 -4.06
C GLY A 139 0.80 -9.47 -5.06
N PRO A 140 1.64 -10.11 -5.88
CA PRO A 140 1.20 -11.08 -6.88
C PRO A 140 0.31 -12.17 -6.27
N THR A 141 -0.72 -12.58 -7.00
CA THR A 141 -1.62 -13.69 -6.60
C THR A 141 -0.88 -15.03 -6.55
N GLU A 142 0.14 -15.16 -7.39
CA GLU A 142 1.00 -16.33 -7.55
C GLU A 142 2.48 -15.90 -7.54
N ASN A 143 3.42 -16.85 -7.44
CA ASN A 143 4.86 -16.59 -7.59
C ASN A 143 5.50 -15.63 -6.56
N ALA A 144 4.85 -15.42 -5.41
CA ALA A 144 5.45 -14.80 -4.23
C ALA A 144 4.97 -15.48 -2.93
N PRO A 145 5.48 -16.69 -2.60
CA PRO A 145 5.12 -17.38 -1.36
C PRO A 145 5.42 -16.51 -0.13
N LEU A 146 4.42 -16.33 0.72
CA LEU A 146 4.55 -15.57 1.96
C LEU A 146 5.34 -16.38 2.99
N ARG A 147 6.42 -15.80 3.52
CA ARG A 147 7.23 -16.38 4.61
C ARG A 147 6.86 -15.78 5.96
N ARG A 148 6.58 -14.48 6.00
CA ARG A 148 6.23 -13.75 7.21
C ARG A 148 5.27 -12.61 6.88
N ALA A 149 4.28 -12.43 7.75
CA ALA A 149 3.47 -11.21 7.81
C ALA A 149 3.27 -10.86 9.28
N GLU A 150 3.74 -9.69 9.70
CA GLU A 150 3.75 -9.31 11.11
C GLU A 150 3.62 -7.80 11.29
N VAL A 151 2.82 -7.39 12.27
CA VAL A 151 2.78 -6.01 12.75
C VAL A 151 3.76 -5.84 13.91
N LEU A 152 4.76 -4.99 13.73
CA LEU A 152 5.79 -4.74 14.73
C LEU A 152 5.32 -3.71 15.77
N ARG A 153 4.53 -4.16 16.75
CA ARG A 153 3.99 -3.29 17.80
C ARG A 153 5.06 -2.59 18.64
N THR A 154 6.23 -3.19 18.79
CA THR A 154 7.36 -2.64 19.56
C THR A 154 8.26 -1.69 18.77
N ALA A 155 8.03 -1.54 17.46
CA ALA A 155 8.84 -0.68 16.58
C ALA A 155 8.28 0.75 16.45
N ALA A 156 7.18 1.07 17.12
CA ALA A 156 6.61 2.41 17.13
C ALA A 156 7.59 3.41 17.78
N VAL A 157 7.74 4.58 17.15
CA VAL A 157 8.58 5.67 17.65
C VAL A 157 7.79 6.96 17.76
N GLY A 158 8.09 7.78 18.77
CA GLY A 158 7.48 9.09 18.94
C GLY A 158 5.96 9.05 19.07
N ARG A 159 5.25 9.71 18.14
CA ARG A 159 3.79 9.87 18.14
C ARG A 159 3.12 9.08 17.02
N MET A 160 3.74 8.01 16.54
CA MET A 160 3.12 7.14 15.52
C MET A 160 1.84 6.53 16.07
N ASP A 161 0.76 6.68 15.32
CA ASP A 161 -0.54 6.03 15.49
C ASP A 161 -0.69 4.80 14.59
N HIS A 162 0.32 4.49 13.77
CA HIS A 162 0.45 3.30 12.96
C HIS A 162 1.61 2.42 13.45
N TRP A 163 1.47 1.12 13.30
CA TRP A 163 2.51 0.13 13.56
C TRP A 163 3.07 -0.40 12.23
N PRO A 164 4.40 -0.55 12.09
CA PRO A 164 4.99 -1.08 10.88
C PRO A 164 4.49 -2.49 10.55
N LEU A 165 4.04 -2.69 9.31
CA LEU A 165 3.71 -3.99 8.75
C LEU A 165 4.91 -4.53 7.96
N ILE A 166 5.45 -5.66 8.39
CA ILE A 166 6.51 -6.38 7.68
C ILE A 166 5.91 -7.53 6.89
N ILE A 167 6.38 -7.66 5.64
CA ILE A 167 6.08 -8.77 4.75
C ILE A 167 7.40 -9.33 4.21
N ASP A 168 7.63 -10.62 4.46
CA ASP A 168 8.73 -11.36 3.85
C ASP A 168 8.14 -12.36 2.84
N VAL A 169 8.62 -12.29 1.59
CA VAL A 169 8.22 -13.21 0.52
C VAL A 169 9.44 -13.94 -0.05
N ALA A 170 9.21 -15.13 -0.60
CA ALA A 170 10.15 -15.76 -1.51
C ALA A 170 9.93 -15.17 -2.91
N LEU A 171 10.98 -14.60 -3.51
CA LEU A 171 10.98 -14.25 -4.92
C LEU A 171 11.42 -15.46 -5.75
N PRO A 172 10.87 -15.65 -6.96
CA PRO A 172 11.23 -16.73 -7.87
C PRO A 172 12.65 -16.59 -8.43
#